data_AF-A0A964KIS8-F1
#
_entry.id   AF-A0A964KIS8-F1
#
_cell.length_a   1.000
_cell.length_b   1.000
_cell.length_c   1.000
_cell.angle_alpha   90.00
_cell.angle_beta   90.00
_cell.angle_gamma   90.00
#
_symmetry.space_group_name_H-M   'P 1'
#
loop_
_entity.id
_entity.type
_entity.pdbx_description
1 polymer ?
#
loop_
_entity_poly.entity_id
_entity_poly.type
_entity_poly.pdbx_seq_one_letter_code
_entity_poly.pdbx_strand_id
1 'polypeptide(L)'
;MPALIKILTWLIRGFVFVFILLSAMKNTDPVTLRFYLDHAWTAPLALVLFLALAAGVLLGLAAGLERVVAQRREIINLKRELRMRSTGDTRLAPPGAATDEPVRPVPDAPLGHV
;
A
#
# COMPACT_ATOMS: atom_id res chain seq x y z
N MET A 1 2.20 0.60 -9.10
CA MET A 1 2.81 0.58 -7.75
C MET A 1 4.33 0.90 -7.67
N PRO A 2 5.16 1.01 -8.73
CA PRO A 2 6.58 1.37 -8.54
C PRO A 2 6.81 2.89 -8.40
N ALA A 3 5.89 3.71 -8.90
CA ALA A 3 6.01 5.17 -8.87
C ALA A 3 5.97 5.75 -7.44
N LEU A 4 5.12 5.20 -6.55
CA LEU A 4 4.99 5.64 -5.16
C LEU A 4 6.30 5.42 -4.38
N ILE A 5 6.94 4.26 -4.58
CA ILE A 5 8.23 3.94 -3.94
C ILE A 5 9.32 4.87 -4.47
N LYS A 6 9.34 5.16 -5.77
CA LYS A 6 10.29 6.11 -6.36
C LYS A 6 10.13 7.52 -5.80
N ILE A 7 8.88 8.00 -5.65
CA ILE A 7 8.56 9.30 -5.06
C ILE A 7 8.99 9.34 -3.59
N LEU A 8 8.72 8.28 -2.82
CA LEU A 8 9.14 8.18 -1.42
C LEU A 8 10.66 8.22 -1.28
N THR A 9 11.39 7.48 -2.11
CA THR A 9 12.86 7.51 -2.13
C THR A 9 13.41 8.89 -2.50
N TRP A 10 12.77 9.58 -3.46
CA TRP A 10 13.17 10.93 -3.85
C TRP A 10 12.89 11.95 -2.75
N LEU A 11 11.75 11.84 -2.07
CA LEU A 11 11.39 12.66 -0.91
C LEU A 11 12.36 12.47 0.26
N ILE A 12 12.69 11.22 0.60
CA ILE A 12 13.66 10.92 1.65
C ILE A 12 15.03 11.49 1.28
N ARG A 13 15.47 11.27 0.04
CA ARG A 13 16.77 11.75 -0.43
C ARG A 13 16.85 13.28 -0.47
N GLY A 14 15.77 13.96 -0.86
CA GLY A 14 15.64 15.40 -0.79
C GLY A 14 15.61 15.91 0.65
N PHE A 15 14.86 15.25 1.53
CA PHE A 15 14.82 15.58 2.95
C PHE A 15 16.22 15.49 3.59
N VAL A 16 16.92 14.37 3.37
CA VAL A 16 18.30 14.17 3.86
C VAL A 16 19.22 15.28 3.34
N PHE A 17 19.14 15.64 2.06
CA PHE A 17 19.96 16.69 1.46
C PHE A 17 19.68 18.07 2.09
N VAL A 18 18.41 18.48 2.16
CA VAL A 18 18.00 19.77 2.75
C VAL A 18 18.38 19.82 4.23
N PHE A 19 18.26 18.70 4.93
CA PHE A 19 18.62 18.59 6.34
C PHE A 19 20.11 18.79 6.55
N ILE A 20 20.96 18.07 5.79
CA ILE A 20 22.42 18.24 5.81
C ILE A 20 22.80 19.68 5.45
N LEU A 21 22.13 20.29 4.46
CA LEU A 21 22.40 21.65 4.02
C LEU A 21 22.00 22.71 5.07
N LEU A 22 20.80 22.63 5.65
CA LEU A 22 20.36 23.53 6.74
C LEU A 22 21.18 23.34 8.01
N SER A 23 21.58 22.11 8.29
CA SER A 23 22.53 21.75 9.33
C SER A 23 23.87 22.45 9.13
N ALA A 24 24.47 22.31 7.96
CA ALA A 24 25.76 22.91 7.64
C ALA A 24 25.69 24.45 7.65
N MET A 25 24.55 25.04 7.24
CA MET A 25 24.41 26.50 7.19
C MET A 25 24.10 27.15 8.55
N LYS A 26 23.35 26.51 9.44
CA LYS A 26 22.88 27.14 10.70
C LYS A 26 23.41 26.50 11.98
N ASN A 27 24.03 25.33 11.92
CA ASN A 27 24.32 24.50 13.09
C ASN A 27 25.79 24.03 13.14
N THR A 28 26.71 24.89 12.74
CA THR A 28 28.16 24.72 12.96
C THR A 28 28.54 24.79 14.44
N ASP A 29 27.65 25.33 15.28
CA ASP A 29 27.88 25.42 16.71
C ASP A 29 27.87 24.03 17.37
N PRO A 30 28.94 23.65 18.09
CA PRO A 30 29.02 22.37 18.76
C PRO A 30 28.06 22.32 19.95
N VAL A 31 27.16 21.33 19.97
CA VAL A 31 26.28 21.07 21.11
C VAL A 31 26.85 19.97 21.98
N THR A 32 26.85 20.21 23.28
CA THR A 32 27.39 19.27 24.27
C THR A 32 26.27 18.39 24.80
N LEU A 33 26.26 17.11 24.42
CA LEU A 33 25.36 16.11 25.03
C LEU A 33 25.96 15.69 26.37
N ARG A 34 25.30 16.06 27.45
CA ARG A 34 25.68 15.65 28.81
C ARG A 34 24.95 14.34 29.13
N PHE A 35 25.66 13.23 29.08
CA PHE A 35 25.14 11.93 29.51
C PHE A 35 25.27 11.77 31.04
N TYR A 36 24.50 10.84 31.59
CA TYR A 36 24.39 10.60 33.04
C TYR A 36 25.69 10.16 33.76
N LEU A 37 26.80 9.89 33.04
CA LEU A 37 28.09 9.43 33.59
C LEU A 37 29.19 10.52 33.54
N ASP A 38 28.86 11.80 33.68
CA ASP A 38 29.78 12.93 33.44
C ASP A 38 30.44 12.93 32.03
N HIS A 39 29.92 12.10 31.12
CA HIS A 39 30.41 11.99 29.77
C HIS A 39 29.73 13.06 28.91
N ALA A 40 30.50 14.09 28.57
CA ALA A 40 30.07 15.17 27.70
C ALA A 40 30.57 14.88 26.27
N TRP A 41 29.66 14.52 25.37
CA TRP A 41 30.01 14.34 23.96
C TRP A 41 29.60 15.57 23.16
N THR A 42 30.57 16.27 22.59
CA THR A 42 30.33 17.41 21.70
C THR A 42 30.10 16.90 20.28
N ALA A 43 28.89 17.10 19.78
CA ALA A 43 28.51 16.79 18.41
C ALA A 43 27.81 18.01 17.79
N PRO A 44 27.99 18.27 16.48
CA PRO A 44 27.21 19.30 15.81
C PRO A 44 25.72 18.99 15.97
N LEU A 45 24.90 19.98 16.35
CA LEU A 45 23.44 19.79 16.54
C LEU A 45 22.78 19.15 15.30
N ALA A 46 23.31 19.53 14.15
CA ALA A 46 23.08 18.92 12.86
C ALA A 46 23.07 17.38 12.85
N LEU A 47 24.15 16.78 13.35
CA LEU A 47 24.35 15.34 13.34
C LEU A 47 23.34 14.63 14.24
N VAL A 48 23.08 15.22 15.42
CA VAL A 48 22.16 14.66 16.42
C VAL A 48 20.73 14.61 15.88
N LEU A 49 20.27 15.71 15.28
CA LEU A 49 18.92 15.79 14.72
C LEU A 49 18.77 14.88 13.49
N PHE A 50 19.84 14.73 12.68
CA PHE A 50 19.86 13.81 11.53
C PHE A 50 19.72 12.35 11.97
N LEU A 51 20.48 11.94 12.99
CA LEU A 51 20.40 10.59 13.57
C LEU A 51 19.03 10.31 14.18
N ALA A 52 18.49 11.26 14.96
CA ALA A 52 17.17 11.13 15.58
C ALA A 52 16.07 10.95 14.53
N LEU A 53 16.14 11.71 13.43
CA LEU A 53 15.20 11.59 12.34
C LEU A 53 15.37 10.27 11.58
N ALA A 54 16.60 9.87 11.26
CA ALA A 54 16.87 8.58 10.61
C ALA A 54 16.30 7.42 11.44
N ALA A 55 16.50 7.45 12.75
CA ALA A 55 15.92 6.48 13.68
C ALA A 55 14.37 6.53 13.66
N GLY A 56 13.77 7.72 13.69
CA GLY A 56 12.32 7.90 13.62
C GLY A 56 11.71 7.37 12.32
N VAL A 57 12.38 7.56 11.18
CA VAL A 57 11.96 7.01 9.88
C VAL A 57 12.03 5.49 9.88
N LEU A 58 13.14 4.90 10.38
CA LEU A 58 13.28 3.45 10.48
C LEU A 58 12.18 2.83 11.33
N LEU A 59 11.90 3.43 12.49
CA LEU A 59 10.81 3.00 13.38
C LEU A 59 9.43 3.16 12.73
N GLY A 60 9.18 4.29 12.07
CA GLY A 60 7.93 4.54 11.36
C GLY A 60 7.71 3.56 10.20
N LEU A 61 8.77 3.22 9.46
CA LEU A 61 8.72 2.20 8.42
C LEU A 61 8.44 0.82 9.04
N ALA A 62 9.17 0.42 10.08
CA ALA A 62 8.96 -0.85 10.75
C ALA A 62 7.50 -1.01 11.23
N ALA A 63 6.95 0.00 11.90
CA ALA A 63 5.56 0.01 12.36
C ALA A 63 4.55 -0.02 11.19
N GLY A 64 4.85 0.67 10.08
CA GLY A 64 4.02 0.64 8.88
C GLY A 64 4.02 -0.73 8.19
N LEU A 65 5.18 -1.39 8.09
CA LEU A 65 5.30 -2.72 7.50
C LEU A 65 4.49 -3.77 8.27
N GLU A 66 4.52 -3.73 9.60
CA GLU A 66 3.73 -4.63 10.45
C GLU A 66 2.23 -4.53 10.15
N ARG A 67 1.70 -3.31 10.06
CA ARG A 67 0.28 -3.10 9.75
C ARG A 67 -0.10 -3.56 8.34
N VAL A 68 0.76 -3.30 7.35
CA VAL A 68 0.50 -3.71 5.96
C VAL A 68 0.51 -5.23 5.82
N VAL A 69 1.38 -5.93 6.55
CA VAL A 69 1.40 -7.41 6.56
C VAL A 69 0.12 -7.95 7.20
N ALA A 70 -0.34 -7.38 8.31
CA ALA A 70 -1.59 -7.79 8.94
C ALA A 70 -2.80 -7.61 8.00
N GLN A 71 -2.91 -6.44 7.36
CA GLN A 71 -4.00 -6.14 6.42
C GLN A 71 -4.01 -7.06 5.19
N ARG A 72 -2.84 -7.44 4.67
CA ARG A 72 -2.75 -8.35 3.53
C ARG A 72 -3.34 -9.73 3.84
N ARG A 73 -3.22 -10.20 5.09
CA ARG A 73 -3.79 -11.50 5.51
C ARG A 73 -5.32 -11.45 5.53
N GLU A 74 -5.90 -10.36 6.03
CA GLU A 74 -7.35 -10.14 6.00
C GLU A 74 -7.87 -10.06 4.58
N ILE A 75 -7.22 -9.30 3.68
CA ILE A 75 -7.63 -9.17 2.28
C ILE A 75 -7.65 -10.54 1.56
N ILE A 76 -6.69 -11.42 1.84
CA ILE A 76 -6.64 -12.76 1.24
C ILE A 76 -7.79 -13.64 1.75
N ASN A 77 -8.09 -13.58 3.05
CA ASN A 77 -9.20 -14.34 3.64
C ASN A 77 -10.56 -13.85 3.11
N LEU A 78 -10.80 -12.54 3.07
CA LEU A 78 -12.02 -11.96 2.51
C LEU A 78 -12.20 -12.34 1.02
N LYS A 79 -11.12 -12.30 0.22
CA LYS A 79 -11.17 -12.75 -1.18
C LYS A 79 -11.53 -14.24 -1.31
N ARG A 80 -11.05 -15.08 -0.38
CA ARG A 80 -11.35 -16.52 -0.38
C ARG A 80 -12.81 -16.78 -0.07
N GLU A 81 -13.38 -16.05 0.90
CA GLU A 81 -14.78 -16.15 1.29
C GLU A 81 -15.73 -15.68 0.18
N LEU A 82 -15.42 -14.56 -0.49
CA LEU A 82 -16.16 -14.12 -1.68
C LEU A 82 -16.14 -15.17 -2.81
N ARG A 83 -14.99 -15.82 -3.03
CA ARG A 83 -14.85 -16.85 -4.07
C ARG A 83 -15.59 -18.15 -3.73
N MET A 84 -15.71 -18.49 -2.45
CA MET A 84 -16.52 -19.63 -1.99
C MET A 84 -18.02 -19.33 -2.14
N ARG A 85 -18.45 -18.10 -1.80
CA ARG A 85 -19.84 -17.65 -1.98
C ARG A 85 -20.26 -17.66 -3.45
N SER A 86 -19.42 -17.14 -4.35
CA SER A 86 -19.71 -17.13 -5.79
C SER A 86 -19.79 -18.54 -6.40
N THR A 87 -18.96 -19.47 -5.91
CA THR A 87 -18.98 -20.86 -6.36
C THR A 87 -20.20 -21.62 -5.81
N GLY A 88 -20.66 -21.26 -4.61
CA GLY A 88 -21.90 -21.77 -4.01
C GLY A 88 -23.15 -21.33 -4.77
N ASP A 89 -23.24 -20.04 -5.15
CA ASP A 89 -24.34 -19.52 -5.98
C ASP A 89 -24.36 -20.18 -7.36
N THR A 90 -23.19 -20.46 -7.95
CA THR A 90 -23.10 -21.17 -9.24
C THR A 90 -23.56 -22.63 -9.14
N ARG A 91 -23.47 -23.26 -7.96
CA ARG A 91 -23.94 -24.64 -7.72
C ARG A 91 -25.44 -24.74 -7.47
N LEU A 92 -26.09 -23.64 -7.10
CA LEU A 92 -27.55 -23.55 -6.91
C LEU A 92 -28.29 -23.21 -8.20
N ALA A 93 -27.58 -22.83 -9.27
CA ALA A 93 -28.17 -22.76 -10.61
C ALA A 93 -28.49 -24.20 -11.10
N PRO A 94 -29.77 -24.54 -11.35
CA PRO A 94 -30.16 -25.89 -11.74
C PRO A 94 -29.44 -26.30 -13.04
N PRO A 95 -28.74 -27.45 -13.06
CA PRO A 95 -28.21 -28.01 -14.30
C PRO A 95 -29.39 -28.51 -15.15
N GLY A 96 -29.98 -27.62 -15.95
CA GLY A 96 -31.10 -27.98 -16.83
C GLY A 96 -31.89 -26.82 -17.43
N ALA A 97 -31.78 -25.58 -16.95
CA ALA A 97 -32.58 -24.47 -17.48
C ALA A 97 -31.98 -23.81 -18.74
N ALA A 98 -31.28 -24.58 -19.59
CA ALA A 98 -30.68 -24.08 -20.83
C ALA A 98 -30.84 -25.06 -22.00
N THR A 99 -31.82 -25.97 -21.98
CA THR A 99 -31.95 -26.93 -23.10
C THR A 99 -33.36 -27.39 -23.44
N ASP A 100 -34.43 -26.80 -22.91
CA ASP A 100 -35.76 -27.17 -23.39
C ASP A 100 -36.75 -26.01 -23.28
N GLU A 101 -36.68 -25.06 -24.23
CA GLU A 101 -37.90 -24.39 -24.66
C GLU A 101 -38.17 -24.75 -26.14
N PRO A 102 -39.26 -25.49 -26.43
CA PRO A 102 -39.56 -26.02 -27.76
C PRO A 102 -39.96 -24.94 -28.76
N VAL A 103 -39.49 -25.13 -29.99
CA VAL A 103 -39.92 -24.55 -31.28
C VAL A 103 -41.26 -23.79 -31.23
N ARG A 104 -41.23 -22.47 -31.45
CA ARG A 104 -42.36 -21.77 -32.06
C ARG A 104 -42.22 -21.87 -33.58
N PRO A 105 -43.19 -22.47 -34.32
CA PRO A 105 -43.22 -22.34 -35.76
C PRO A 105 -43.43 -20.87 -36.10
N VAL A 106 -42.54 -20.30 -36.91
CA VAL A 106 -42.77 -19.00 -37.55
C VAL A 106 -44.01 -19.19 -38.43
N PRO A 107 -45.10 -18.44 -38.23
CA PRO A 107 -46.24 -18.50 -39.13
C PRO A 107 -45.83 -17.95 -40.49
N ASP A 108 -45.92 -18.81 -41.51
CA ASP A 108 -45.87 -18.41 -42.91
C ASP A 108 -47.05 -17.46 -43.16
N ALA A 109 -46.82 -16.15 -43.05
CA ALA A 109 -47.78 -15.14 -43.47
C ALA A 109 -47.74 -15.02 -45.00
N PRO A 110 -48.89 -14.80 -45.66
CA PRO A 110 -49.29 -15.54 -46.85
C PRO A 110 -48.71 -14.98 -48.16
N LEU A 111 -48.52 -15.88 -49.12
CA LEU A 111 -48.37 -15.55 -50.54
C LEU A 111 -49.60 -14.78 -51.05
N GLY A 112 -49.37 -13.60 -51.63
CA GLY A 112 -50.31 -12.86 -52.47
C GLY A 112 -49.51 -11.93 -53.39
N HIS A 113 -49.22 -12.34 -54.62
CA HIS A 113 -50.03 -12.18 -55.84
C HIS A 113 -49.84 -10.82 -56.54
N VAL A 114 -49.38 -10.94 -57.80
CA VAL A 114 -49.35 -10.00 -58.95
C VAL A 114 -48.05 -9.26 -59.19
#